data_AF-A0ABD0ZNP7-F1
#
_entry.id   AF-A0ABD0ZNP7-F1
#
_cell.length_a   1.000
_cell.length_b   1.000
_cell.length_c   1.000
_cell.angle_alpha   90.00
_cell.angle_beta   90.00
_cell.angle_gamma   90.00
#
_symmetry.space_group_name_H-M   'P 1'
#
loop_
_entity.id
_entity.type
_entity.pdbx_description
1 polymer ?
#
loop_
_entity_poly.entity_id
_entity_poly.type
_entity_poly.pdbx_seq_one_letter_code
_entity_poly.pdbx_strand_id
1 'polypeptide(L)'
;MDWFKDDQNQFKHIIHMPKKRTRKCMGFWMLCLRTARLAKRHVWWFVVNEVPVRYSLWEDGLISGLNNREYPENHTDLGSLNFVKRLFNGRDIGIKLSEVEKQLTTMIACEDRLKMVVLYFLASMMKTHSKSPEVIEHFLLHIVDNLEECKKFPWGRYTFEDSSHEREHMFERFKGEVRKSWTFPGFIVPLELLASEAIPSLKMEYPFLI
;
A
#
# COMPACT_ATOMS: atom_id res chain seq x y z
N MET A 1 -13.35 9.69 13.39
CA MET A 1 -12.59 8.46 13.10
C MET A 1 -13.51 7.32 12.65
N ASP A 2 -14.82 7.45 12.81
CA ASP A 2 -15.80 6.38 12.58
C ASP A 2 -15.82 5.87 11.14
N TRP A 3 -15.42 6.70 10.17
CA TRP A 3 -15.25 6.28 8.78
C TRP A 3 -14.34 5.03 8.64
N PHE A 4 -13.23 4.96 9.38
CA PHE A 4 -12.33 3.80 9.36
C PHE A 4 -12.84 2.61 10.17
N LYS A 5 -13.73 2.86 11.14
CA LYS A 5 -14.29 1.82 12.02
C LYS A 5 -15.57 1.21 11.48
N ASP A 6 -16.15 1.81 10.44
CA ASP A 6 -17.28 1.27 9.69
C ASP A 6 -16.98 -0.15 9.23
N ASP A 7 -17.88 -1.08 9.52
CA ASP A 7 -17.70 -2.50 9.19
C ASP A 7 -17.60 -2.77 7.69
N GLN A 8 -18.14 -1.87 6.87
CA GLN A 8 -18.05 -1.92 5.41
C GLN A 8 -16.75 -1.28 4.88
N ASN A 9 -15.94 -0.68 5.76
CA ASN A 9 -14.67 -0.10 5.36
C ASN A 9 -13.58 -1.16 5.30
N GLN A 10 -13.03 -1.36 4.11
CA GLN A 10 -11.94 -2.31 3.87
C GLN A 10 -10.68 -1.99 4.67
N PHE A 11 -10.44 -0.74 5.09
CA PHE A 11 -9.23 -0.36 5.83
C PHE A 11 -9.26 -0.69 7.32
N LYS A 12 -10.41 -1.14 7.86
CA LYS A 12 -10.60 -1.30 9.32
C LYS A 12 -9.52 -2.14 9.98
N HIS A 13 -9.09 -3.22 9.35
CA HIS A 13 -8.07 -4.12 9.89
C HIS A 13 -6.64 -3.52 9.81
N ILE A 14 -6.36 -2.64 8.84
CA ILE A 14 -5.06 -1.95 8.72
C ILE A 14 -4.88 -0.95 9.87
N ILE A 15 -5.92 -0.23 10.25
CA ILE A 15 -5.81 0.83 11.28
C ILE A 15 -5.45 0.27 12.65
N HIS A 16 -5.85 -0.96 12.92
CA HIS A 16 -5.59 -1.64 14.18
C HIS A 16 -4.17 -2.22 14.27
N MET A 17 -3.43 -2.22 13.16
CA MET A 17 -2.09 -2.80 13.12
C MET A 17 -1.09 -1.97 13.95
N PRO A 18 -0.31 -2.58 14.87
CA PRO A 18 0.61 -1.83 15.72
C PRO A 18 1.63 -1.01 14.92
N LYS A 19 1.81 0.26 15.31
CA LYS A 19 2.85 1.13 14.75
C LYS A 19 4.19 0.80 15.40
N LYS A 20 5.10 0.17 14.65
CA LYS A 20 6.50 0.00 15.06
C LYS A 20 7.38 1.00 14.33
N ARG A 21 8.26 1.68 15.07
CA ARG A 21 9.22 2.67 14.53
C ARG A 21 10.14 2.07 13.47
N THR A 22 10.42 0.78 13.58
CA THR A 22 11.12 -0.03 12.58
C THR A 22 10.30 -1.30 12.35
N ARG A 23 9.51 -1.35 11.28
CA ARG A 23 9.05 -2.64 10.76
C ARG A 23 10.25 -3.25 10.04
N LYS A 24 10.80 -4.34 10.58
CA LYS A 24 11.79 -5.11 9.84
C LYS A 24 11.02 -5.78 8.69
N CYS A 25 11.25 -5.36 7.45
CA CYS A 25 10.65 -5.98 6.26
C CYS A 25 11.31 -7.34 5.93
N MET A 26 11.73 -8.07 6.96
CA MET A 26 12.60 -9.24 6.83
C MET A 26 11.84 -10.41 6.22
N GLY A 27 10.54 -10.54 6.50
CA GLY A 27 9.70 -11.58 5.91
C GLY A 27 9.59 -11.41 4.40
N PHE A 28 9.28 -10.20 3.93
CA PHE A 28 9.26 -9.86 2.51
C PHE A 28 10.62 -10.12 1.85
N TRP A 29 11.73 -9.70 2.47
CA TRP A 29 13.06 -9.95 1.92
C TRP A 29 13.39 -11.43 1.78
N MET A 30 12.99 -12.25 2.77
CA MET A 30 13.16 -13.69 2.71
C MET A 30 12.35 -14.30 1.55
N LEU A 31 11.12 -13.81 1.29
CA LEU A 31 10.36 -14.21 0.11
C LEU A 31 11.06 -13.79 -1.20
N CYS A 32 11.59 -12.56 -1.29
CA CYS A 32 12.33 -12.12 -2.48
C CYS A 32 13.52 -13.03 -2.80
N LEU A 33 14.30 -13.44 -1.80
CA LEU A 33 15.43 -14.37 -1.98
C LEU A 33 15.00 -15.78 -2.42
N ARG A 34 13.72 -16.12 -2.26
CA ARG A 34 13.13 -17.40 -2.62
C ARG A 34 12.23 -17.32 -3.85
N THR A 35 12.21 -16.19 -4.56
CA THR A 35 11.29 -16.03 -5.70
C THR A 35 11.68 -16.92 -6.87
N ALA A 36 10.73 -17.71 -7.36
CA ALA A 36 10.83 -18.45 -8.60
C ALA A 36 10.41 -17.55 -9.77
N ARG A 37 11.29 -17.41 -10.76
CA ARG A 37 11.01 -16.66 -11.99
C ARG A 37 10.22 -17.55 -12.94
N LEU A 38 8.92 -17.27 -13.09
CA LEU A 38 8.06 -17.90 -14.08
C LEU A 38 7.58 -16.86 -15.10
N ALA A 39 7.21 -17.31 -16.30
CA ALA A 39 6.70 -16.43 -17.36
C ALA A 39 5.38 -15.73 -17.00
N LYS A 40 4.65 -16.22 -15.99
CA LYS A 40 3.38 -15.64 -15.54
C LYS A 40 3.62 -14.37 -14.73
N ARG A 41 3.34 -13.21 -15.34
CA ARG A 41 3.58 -11.90 -14.73
C ARG A 41 2.63 -11.55 -13.57
N HIS A 42 1.40 -12.05 -13.58
CA HIS A 42 0.37 -11.68 -12.58
C HIS A 42 0.35 -12.57 -11.31
N VAL A 43 1.34 -13.45 -11.15
CA VAL A 43 1.44 -14.33 -9.98
C VAL A 43 2.89 -14.33 -9.50
N TRP A 44 3.06 -14.28 -8.19
CA TRP A 44 4.34 -14.36 -7.52
C TRP A 44 4.47 -15.78 -7.00
N TRP A 45 5.62 -16.38 -7.26
CA TRP A 45 5.92 -17.73 -6.80
C TRP A 45 7.18 -17.69 -5.96
N PHE A 46 7.13 -18.32 -4.80
CA PHE A 46 8.27 -18.46 -3.91
C PHE A 46 8.51 -19.94 -3.64
N VAL A 47 9.76 -20.34 -3.40
CA VAL A 47 10.11 -21.69 -2.97
C VAL A 47 10.66 -21.61 -1.56
N VAL A 48 9.83 -21.93 -0.58
CA VAL A 48 10.15 -21.87 0.84
C VAL A 48 10.25 -23.30 1.36
N ASN A 49 11.44 -23.71 1.81
CA ASN A 49 11.71 -25.10 2.25
C ASN A 49 11.20 -26.14 1.25
N GLU A 50 11.53 -25.95 -0.04
CA GLU A 50 11.12 -26.82 -1.16
C GLU A 50 9.61 -26.81 -1.48
N VAL A 51 8.80 -26.07 -0.73
CA VAL A 51 7.37 -25.91 -0.97
C VAL A 51 7.11 -24.67 -1.84
N PRO A 52 6.39 -24.81 -2.96
CA PRO A 52 5.99 -23.66 -3.76
C PRO A 52 4.86 -22.89 -3.06
N VAL A 53 5.10 -21.62 -2.79
CA VAL A 53 4.13 -20.68 -2.22
C VAL A 53 3.68 -19.74 -3.34
N ARG A 54 2.36 -19.68 -3.56
CA ARG A 54 1.74 -18.79 -4.54
C ARG A 54 1.26 -17.51 -3.88
N TYR A 55 1.43 -16.39 -4.56
CA TYR A 55 0.80 -15.12 -4.21
C TYR A 55 0.28 -14.42 -5.46
N SER A 56 -1.04 -14.40 -5.60
CA SER A 56 -1.76 -13.70 -6.66
C SER A 56 -2.71 -12.67 -6.06
N LEU A 57 -3.44 -11.96 -6.91
CA LEU A 57 -4.49 -11.04 -6.49
C LEU A 57 -5.52 -11.72 -5.56
N TRP A 58 -5.72 -13.03 -5.66
CA TRP A 58 -6.59 -13.76 -4.75
C TRP A 58 -6.01 -13.82 -3.33
N GLU A 59 -4.79 -14.32 -3.17
CA GLU A 59 -4.11 -14.36 -1.86
C GLU A 59 -3.93 -12.97 -1.27
N ASP A 60 -3.61 -11.98 -2.11
CA ASP A 60 -3.50 -10.59 -1.71
C ASP A 60 -4.78 -10.14 -0.99
N GLY A 61 -5.95 -10.31 -1.59
CA GLY A 61 -7.22 -9.84 -1.01
C GLY A 61 -7.63 -10.62 0.25
N LEU A 62 -7.30 -11.91 0.32
CA LEU A 62 -7.54 -12.71 1.52
C LEU A 62 -6.69 -12.24 2.71
N ILE A 63 -5.42 -11.94 2.47
CA ILE A 63 -4.48 -11.57 3.53
C ILE A 63 -4.61 -10.08 3.87
N SER A 64 -4.74 -9.24 2.84
CA SER A 64 -4.83 -7.80 2.96
C SER A 64 -6.21 -7.32 3.35
N GLY A 65 -7.26 -8.12 3.25
CA GLY A 65 -8.64 -7.69 3.48
C GLY A 65 -9.12 -6.53 2.59
N LEU A 66 -8.33 -6.12 1.59
CA LEU A 66 -8.67 -5.05 0.66
C LEU A 66 -9.51 -5.58 -0.51
N ASN A 67 -10.26 -4.67 -1.13
CA ASN A 67 -11.14 -5.01 -2.24
C ASN A 67 -10.33 -5.23 -3.54
N ASN A 68 -10.49 -6.40 -4.16
CA ASN A 68 -9.79 -6.82 -5.38
C ASN A 68 -10.69 -6.95 -6.62
N ARG A 69 -11.90 -6.40 -6.55
CA ARG A 69 -12.80 -6.31 -7.70
C ARG A 69 -12.16 -5.54 -8.85
N GLU A 70 -12.73 -5.68 -10.04
CA GLU A 70 -12.33 -4.89 -11.19
C GLU A 70 -12.51 -3.39 -10.92
N TYR A 71 -11.68 -2.57 -11.57
CA TYR A 71 -11.87 -1.14 -11.54
C TYR A 71 -13.21 -0.76 -12.17
N PRO A 72 -13.92 0.25 -11.62
CA PRO A 72 -15.05 0.83 -12.32
C PRO A 72 -14.58 1.47 -13.65
N GLU A 73 -15.52 1.67 -14.57
CA GLU A 73 -15.25 2.46 -15.76
C GLU A 73 -14.80 3.88 -15.37
N ASN A 74 -13.81 4.43 -16.08
CA ASN A 74 -13.23 5.75 -15.83
C ASN A 74 -12.71 5.93 -14.40
N HIS A 75 -12.19 4.86 -13.77
CA HIS A 75 -11.70 4.89 -12.39
C HIS A 75 -10.65 5.98 -12.12
N THR A 76 -9.86 6.37 -13.13
CA THR A 76 -8.84 7.42 -13.03
C THR A 76 -9.42 8.82 -12.80
N ASP A 77 -10.70 9.01 -13.11
CA ASP A 77 -11.40 10.30 -13.04
C ASP A 77 -12.29 10.44 -11.80
N LEU A 78 -12.28 9.43 -10.90
CA LEU A 78 -13.09 9.43 -9.68
C LEU A 78 -12.68 10.57 -8.74
N GLY A 79 -13.67 11.18 -8.07
CA GLY A 79 -13.47 12.34 -7.22
C GLY A 79 -13.14 13.64 -7.97
N SER A 80 -12.41 14.55 -7.32
CA SER A 80 -12.07 15.85 -7.90
C SER A 80 -10.87 16.48 -7.18
N LEU A 81 -10.27 17.52 -7.78
CA LEU A 81 -9.19 18.28 -7.14
C LEU A 81 -9.69 19.49 -6.34
N ASN A 82 -11.00 19.71 -6.22
CA ASN A 82 -11.55 20.91 -5.58
C ASN A 82 -11.11 21.02 -4.11
N PHE A 83 -11.13 19.90 -3.38
CA PHE A 83 -10.64 19.81 -2.01
C PHE A 83 -9.15 20.20 -1.91
N VAL A 84 -8.31 19.61 -2.77
CA VAL A 84 -6.85 19.86 -2.75
C VAL A 84 -6.54 21.30 -3.15
N LYS A 85 -7.13 21.80 -4.24
CA LYS A 85 -6.97 23.18 -4.69
C LYS A 85 -7.38 24.18 -3.62
N ARG A 86 -8.48 23.93 -2.91
CA ARG A 86 -8.94 24.80 -1.82
C ARG A 86 -7.92 24.85 -0.67
N LEU A 87 -7.34 23.70 -0.29
CA LEU A 87 -6.45 23.61 0.88
C LEU A 87 -4.98 23.92 0.59
N PHE A 88 -4.53 23.83 -0.66
CA PHE A 88 -3.15 24.05 -1.07
C PHE A 88 -2.98 25.26 -1.99
N ASN A 89 -3.82 26.28 -1.81
CA ASN A 89 -3.74 27.59 -2.49
C ASN A 89 -3.74 27.47 -4.02
N GLY A 90 -4.66 26.67 -4.56
CA GLY A 90 -4.82 26.42 -5.98
C GLY A 90 -3.87 25.37 -6.56
N ARG A 91 -2.91 24.85 -5.78
CA ARG A 91 -2.01 23.78 -6.23
C ARG A 91 -2.72 22.41 -6.18
N ASP A 92 -2.46 21.60 -7.20
CA ASP A 92 -2.92 20.21 -7.35
C ASP A 92 -1.80 19.23 -7.75
N ILE A 93 -0.59 19.74 -8.02
CA ILE A 93 0.58 18.95 -8.43
C ILE A 93 1.72 19.18 -7.45
N GLY A 94 2.53 18.13 -7.23
CA GLY A 94 3.74 18.23 -6.41
C GLY A 94 3.45 18.35 -4.92
N ILE A 95 2.23 18.07 -4.48
CA ILE A 95 1.83 18.09 -3.07
C ILE A 95 2.59 16.97 -2.34
N LYS A 96 3.31 17.34 -1.29
CA LYS A 96 4.10 16.39 -0.50
C LYS A 96 3.33 15.83 0.70
N LEU A 97 3.67 14.61 1.12
CA LEU A 97 3.11 14.03 2.35
C LEU A 97 3.45 14.88 3.58
N SER A 98 4.64 15.48 3.64
CA SER A 98 5.02 16.38 4.73
C SER A 98 4.17 17.67 4.76
N GLU A 99 3.71 18.16 3.61
CA GLU A 99 2.76 19.27 3.53
C GLU A 99 1.37 18.85 4.03
N VAL A 100 0.91 17.66 3.63
CA VAL A 100 -0.35 17.06 4.11
C VAL A 100 -0.30 16.86 5.63
N GLU A 101 0.80 16.33 6.17
CA GLU A 101 1.00 16.14 7.61
C GLU A 101 0.95 17.47 8.35
N LYS A 102 1.69 18.47 7.87
CA LYS A 102 1.68 19.82 8.46
C LYS A 102 0.28 20.43 8.44
N GLN A 103 -0.42 20.37 7.30
CA GLN A 103 -1.79 20.87 7.19
C GLN A 103 -2.73 20.14 8.14
N LEU A 104 -2.62 18.83 8.26
CA LEU A 104 -3.46 18.03 9.16
C LEU A 104 -3.31 18.43 10.64
N THR A 105 -2.13 18.89 11.06
CA THR A 105 -1.90 19.35 12.45
C THR A 105 -2.60 20.67 12.78
N THR A 106 -2.89 21.51 11.78
CA THR A 106 -3.54 22.82 11.99
C THR A 106 -5.05 22.76 11.83
N MET A 107 -5.59 21.67 11.24
CA MET A 107 -7.02 21.53 10.97
C MET A 107 -7.81 21.19 12.24
N ILE A 108 -8.87 21.95 12.46
CA ILE A 108 -9.94 21.60 13.41
C ILE A 108 -10.79 20.44 12.86
N ALA A 109 -11.55 19.76 13.72
CA ALA A 109 -12.44 18.69 13.29
C ALA A 109 -13.54 19.24 12.34
N CYS A 110 -13.47 18.84 11.08
CA CYS A 110 -14.44 19.13 10.02
C CYS A 110 -14.39 18.00 8.96
N GLU A 111 -15.31 18.02 8.01
CA GLU A 111 -15.36 17.05 6.91
C GLU A 111 -14.05 17.02 6.10
N ASP A 112 -13.51 18.20 5.78
CA ASP A 112 -12.23 18.33 5.08
C ASP A 112 -11.07 17.70 5.85
N ARG A 113 -11.12 17.71 7.19
CA ARG A 113 -10.10 17.04 8.00
C ARG A 113 -10.16 15.54 7.79
N LEU A 114 -11.35 14.93 7.65
CA LEU A 114 -11.44 13.51 7.34
C LEU A 114 -10.82 13.19 5.98
N LYS A 115 -11.13 13.97 4.94
CA LYS A 115 -10.48 13.85 3.62
C LYS A 115 -8.96 13.94 3.72
N MET A 116 -8.45 14.87 4.52
CA MET A 116 -7.01 15.02 4.76
C MET A 116 -6.39 13.82 5.50
N VAL A 117 -7.09 13.27 6.49
CA VAL A 117 -6.66 12.05 7.19
C VAL A 117 -6.61 10.85 6.24
N VAL A 118 -7.64 10.68 5.41
CA VAL A 118 -7.71 9.58 4.44
C VAL A 118 -6.61 9.73 3.39
N LEU A 119 -6.37 10.95 2.89
CA LEU A 119 -5.25 11.24 1.99
C LEU A 119 -3.90 10.90 2.63
N TYR A 120 -3.66 11.37 3.86
CA TYR A 120 -2.44 11.04 4.59
C TYR A 120 -2.29 9.53 4.76
N PHE A 121 -3.36 8.83 5.15
CA PHE A 121 -3.35 7.39 5.33
C PHE A 121 -2.99 6.63 4.03
N LEU A 122 -3.70 6.91 2.93
CA LEU A 122 -3.47 6.26 1.64
C LEU A 122 -2.06 6.55 1.12
N ALA A 123 -1.64 7.82 1.12
CA ALA A 123 -0.30 8.19 0.68
C ALA A 123 0.79 7.60 1.59
N SER A 124 0.54 7.43 2.89
CA SER A 124 1.48 6.76 3.79
C SER A 124 1.55 5.25 3.55
N MET A 125 0.42 4.63 3.22
CA MET A 125 0.32 3.21 2.89
C MET A 125 1.04 2.91 1.56
N MET A 126 0.89 3.80 0.58
CA MET A 126 1.50 3.71 -0.74
C MET A 126 2.93 4.25 -0.79
N LYS A 127 3.53 4.66 0.34
CA LYS A 127 4.81 5.36 0.30
C LYS A 127 5.94 4.46 -0.17
N THR A 128 6.21 4.59 -1.46
CA THR A 128 7.19 3.90 -2.28
C THR A 128 8.36 4.86 -2.52
N HIS A 129 9.59 4.42 -2.26
CA HIS A 129 10.77 5.30 -2.38
C HIS A 129 11.14 5.57 -3.85
N SER A 130 10.48 6.55 -4.47
CA SER A 130 10.94 7.19 -5.70
C SER A 130 12.05 8.22 -5.43
N LYS A 131 12.69 8.76 -6.47
CA LYS A 131 13.73 9.81 -6.36
C LYS A 131 13.21 11.13 -5.72
N SER A 132 11.88 11.30 -5.59
CA SER A 132 11.22 12.34 -4.79
C SER A 132 10.12 11.68 -3.94
N PRO A 133 10.49 10.92 -2.89
CA PRO A 133 9.61 10.01 -2.14
C PRO A 133 8.59 10.74 -1.23
N GLU A 134 8.42 12.04 -1.45
CA GLU A 134 7.49 12.88 -0.72
C GLU A 134 6.25 13.23 -1.54
N VAL A 135 6.31 13.25 -2.88
CA VAL A 135 5.19 13.70 -3.70
C VAL A 135 4.10 12.63 -3.75
N ILE A 136 2.88 13.05 -3.44
CA ILE A 136 1.70 12.19 -3.46
C ILE A 136 1.26 11.99 -4.91
N GLU A 137 0.90 10.77 -5.26
CA GLU A 137 0.34 10.44 -6.56
C GLU A 137 -0.96 11.22 -6.82
N HIS A 138 -1.08 11.75 -8.04
CA HIS A 138 -2.19 12.60 -8.44
C HIS A 138 -3.56 11.93 -8.27
N PHE A 139 -3.66 10.63 -8.51
CA PHE A 139 -4.92 9.89 -8.33
C PHE A 139 -5.40 9.90 -6.87
N LEU A 140 -4.48 9.78 -5.91
CA LEU A 140 -4.83 9.84 -4.48
C LEU A 140 -5.39 11.22 -4.10
N LEU A 141 -4.89 12.29 -4.73
CA LEU A 141 -5.39 13.65 -4.54
C LEU A 141 -6.82 13.83 -5.05
N HIS A 142 -7.19 13.12 -6.12
CA HIS A 142 -8.53 13.14 -6.71
C HIS A 142 -9.57 12.38 -5.88
N ILE A 143 -9.29 11.09 -5.63
CA ILE A 143 -10.31 10.17 -5.12
C ILE A 143 -10.77 10.52 -3.69
N VAL A 144 -9.90 11.13 -2.89
CA VAL A 144 -10.20 11.50 -1.49
C VAL A 144 -11.25 12.61 -1.39
N ASP A 145 -11.52 13.35 -2.47
CA ASP A 145 -12.59 14.33 -2.47
C ASP A 145 -13.98 13.68 -2.43
N ASN A 146 -14.11 12.45 -2.92
CA ASN A 146 -15.31 11.63 -2.79
C ASN A 146 -15.04 10.40 -1.91
N LEU A 147 -15.26 10.56 -0.60
CA LEU A 147 -14.97 9.50 0.37
C LEU A 147 -15.80 8.22 0.19
N GLU A 148 -16.96 8.30 -0.45
CA GLU A 148 -17.79 7.11 -0.73
C GLU A 148 -17.24 6.31 -1.91
N GLU A 149 -16.77 6.98 -2.96
CA GLU A 149 -16.01 6.34 -4.04
C GLU A 149 -14.68 5.79 -3.53
N CYS A 150 -13.96 6.59 -2.75
CA CYS A 150 -12.71 6.18 -2.09
C CYS A 150 -12.90 4.94 -1.22
N LYS A 151 -13.99 4.83 -0.46
CA LYS A 151 -14.26 3.65 0.38
C LYS A 151 -14.45 2.38 -0.46
N LYS A 152 -15.13 2.50 -1.61
CA LYS A 152 -15.51 1.37 -2.48
C LYS A 152 -14.43 0.96 -3.49
N PHE A 153 -13.50 1.85 -3.79
CA PHE A 153 -12.44 1.63 -4.75
C PHE A 153 -11.66 0.34 -4.47
N PRO A 154 -11.25 -0.43 -5.50
CA PRO A 154 -10.54 -1.70 -5.33
C PRO A 154 -9.06 -1.48 -4.96
N TRP A 155 -8.80 -1.03 -3.74
CA TRP A 155 -7.46 -0.71 -3.26
C TRP A 155 -6.50 -1.89 -3.23
N GLY A 156 -6.98 -3.11 -3.04
CA GLY A 156 -6.10 -4.26 -3.02
C GLY A 156 -5.63 -4.62 -4.43
N ARG A 157 -6.48 -4.46 -5.46
CA ARG A 157 -6.03 -4.53 -6.86
C ARG A 157 -4.99 -3.47 -7.18
N TYR A 158 -5.29 -2.22 -6.80
CA TYR A 158 -4.40 -1.08 -7.05
C TYR A 158 -3.02 -1.27 -6.41
N THR A 159 -2.98 -1.65 -5.14
CA THR A 159 -1.72 -1.92 -4.42
C THR A 159 -0.98 -3.16 -4.93
N PHE A 160 -1.69 -4.20 -5.35
CA PHE A 160 -1.12 -5.42 -5.92
C PHE A 160 -0.48 -5.17 -7.30
N GLU A 161 -1.14 -4.41 -8.16
CA GLU A 161 -0.63 -4.06 -9.49
C GLU A 161 0.60 -3.16 -9.38
N ASP A 162 0.57 -2.14 -8.50
CA ASP A 162 1.74 -1.30 -8.18
C ASP A 162 2.93 -2.13 -7.69
N SER A 163 2.70 -3.00 -6.70
CA SER A 163 3.73 -3.91 -6.18
C SER A 163 4.26 -4.86 -7.26
N SER A 164 3.39 -5.32 -8.16
CA SER A 164 3.79 -6.24 -9.24
C SER A 164 4.69 -5.54 -10.26
N HIS A 165 4.41 -4.28 -10.58
CA HIS A 165 5.26 -3.45 -11.43
C HIS A 165 6.64 -3.23 -10.79
N GLU A 166 6.67 -2.86 -9.51
CA GLU A 166 7.92 -2.62 -8.78
C GLU A 166 8.76 -3.88 -8.60
N ARG A 167 8.12 -5.03 -8.46
CA ARG A 167 8.80 -6.33 -8.48
C ARG A 167 9.49 -6.61 -9.81
N GLU A 168 8.85 -6.31 -10.94
CA GLU A 168 9.48 -6.51 -12.26
C GLU A 168 10.73 -5.63 -12.39
N HIS A 169 10.61 -4.35 -12.05
CA HIS A 169 11.73 -3.41 -12.03
C HIS A 169 12.85 -3.85 -11.07
N MET A 170 12.49 -4.38 -9.90
CA MET A 170 13.42 -4.98 -8.94
C MET A 170 14.22 -6.14 -9.54
N PHE A 171 13.55 -7.08 -10.23
CA PHE A 171 14.20 -8.24 -10.81
C PHE A 171 15.14 -7.90 -11.98
N GLU A 172 14.77 -6.92 -12.79
CA GLU A 172 15.62 -6.38 -13.85
C GLU A 172 16.88 -5.73 -13.26
N ARG A 173 16.70 -4.93 -12.20
CA ARG A 173 17.78 -4.17 -11.57
C ARG A 173 18.78 -5.05 -10.83
N PHE A 174 18.32 -6.09 -10.13
CA PHE A 174 19.22 -6.87 -9.28
C PHE A 174 20.04 -7.91 -10.03
N LYS A 175 19.64 -8.37 -11.22
CA LYS A 175 20.39 -9.41 -11.99
C LYS A 175 20.87 -10.62 -11.15
N GLY A 176 20.22 -10.91 -10.02
CA GLY A 176 20.60 -11.97 -9.07
C GLY A 176 21.24 -11.51 -7.74
N GLU A 177 21.60 -10.23 -7.59
CA GLU A 177 22.26 -9.70 -6.37
C GLU A 177 21.45 -8.57 -5.71
N VAL A 178 20.84 -8.85 -4.56
CA VAL A 178 20.15 -7.84 -3.75
C VAL A 178 21.18 -6.94 -3.05
N ARG A 179 21.16 -5.64 -3.36
CA ARG A 179 22.03 -4.65 -2.69
C ARG A 179 21.48 -4.29 -1.30
N LYS A 180 22.37 -4.16 -0.31
CA LYS A 180 22.05 -3.88 1.10
C LYS A 180 21.21 -2.62 1.40
N SER A 181 21.06 -1.70 0.43
CA SER A 181 20.44 -0.38 0.63
C SER A 181 19.15 -0.16 -0.15
N TRP A 182 18.54 -1.21 -0.71
CA TRP A 182 17.28 -1.06 -1.44
C TRP A 182 16.10 -1.17 -0.48
N THR A 183 15.00 -0.49 -0.79
CA THR A 183 13.72 -0.58 -0.06
C THR A 183 12.66 -0.87 -1.10
N PHE A 184 11.81 -1.87 -0.86
CA PHE A 184 10.74 -2.18 -1.79
C PHE A 184 9.67 -1.09 -1.73
N PRO A 185 9.40 -0.41 -2.85
CA PRO A 185 8.26 0.46 -2.97
C PRO A 185 6.97 -0.37 -3.04
N GLY A 186 6.09 -0.25 -2.04
CA GLY A 186 4.70 -0.68 -2.17
C GLY A 186 4.05 -1.03 -0.83
N PHE A 187 2.79 -1.44 -0.89
CA PHE A 187 2.07 -1.98 0.26
C PHE A 187 2.47 -3.44 0.50
N ILE A 188 3.59 -3.65 1.19
CA ILE A 188 4.17 -4.99 1.42
C ILE A 188 3.59 -5.76 2.62
N VAL A 189 2.65 -5.18 3.35
CA VAL A 189 2.08 -5.78 4.56
C VAL A 189 1.54 -7.20 4.30
N PRO A 190 0.79 -7.47 3.22
CA PRO A 190 0.27 -8.81 2.99
C PRO A 190 1.38 -9.82 2.66
N LEU A 191 2.49 -9.38 2.05
CA LEU A 191 3.65 -10.23 1.78
C LEU A 191 4.45 -10.55 3.05
N GLU A 192 4.54 -9.61 3.99
CA GLU A 192 5.11 -9.89 5.33
C GLU A 192 4.28 -10.93 6.09
N LEU A 193 2.95 -10.82 6.02
CA LEU A 193 2.02 -11.79 6.60
C LEU A 193 2.11 -13.15 5.91
N LEU A 194 2.22 -13.18 4.58
CA LEU A 194 2.45 -14.42 3.84
C LEU A 194 3.75 -15.09 4.31
N ALA A 195 4.82 -14.32 4.50
CA ALA A 195 6.11 -14.84 4.95
C ALA A 195 6.02 -15.43 6.35
N SER A 196 5.32 -14.79 7.28
CA SER A 196 5.16 -15.29 8.65
C SER A 196 4.34 -16.58 8.70
N GLU A 197 3.32 -16.72 7.85
CA GLU A 197 2.54 -17.96 7.74
C GLU A 197 3.31 -19.08 7.02
N ALA A 198 4.10 -18.75 5.98
CA ALA A 198 4.88 -19.74 5.23
C ALA A 198 6.16 -20.18 5.97
N ILE A 199 6.69 -19.37 6.88
CA ILE A 199 7.95 -19.61 7.60
C ILE A 199 7.66 -19.56 9.11
N PRO A 200 7.33 -20.71 9.75
CA PRO A 200 6.93 -20.73 11.16
C PRO A 200 7.92 -20.10 12.14
N SER A 201 9.23 -20.15 11.84
CA SER A 201 10.26 -19.50 12.65
C SER A 201 10.14 -17.97 12.69
N LEU A 202 9.70 -17.34 11.60
CA LEU A 202 9.43 -15.89 11.58
C LEU A 202 8.27 -15.52 12.49
N LYS A 203 7.22 -16.36 12.53
CA LYS A 203 6.07 -16.15 13.42
C LYS A 203 6.48 -16.24 14.89
N MET A 204 7.42 -17.12 15.24
CA MET A 204 7.93 -17.25 16.62
C MET A 204 8.87 -16.10 17.02
N GLU A 205 9.73 -15.64 16.10
CA GLU A 205 10.68 -14.54 16.36
C GLU A 205 10.01 -13.16 16.33
N TYR A 206 8.94 -13.01 15.55
CA TYR A 206 8.20 -11.77 15.36
C TYR A 206 6.68 -11.95 15.54
N PRO A 207 6.20 -12.35 16.74
CA PRO A 207 4.80 -12.73 16.97
C PRO A 207 3.78 -11.59 16.83
N PHE A 208 4.24 -10.35 16.68
CA PHE A 208 3.41 -9.15 16.52
C PHE A 208 3.40 -8.60 15.08
N LEU A 209 3.76 -9.42 14.09
CA LEU A 209 3.54 -9.09 12.67
C LEU A 209 2.08 -9.32 12.25
N ILE A 210 1.26 -9.89 13.14
CA ILE A 210 -0.18 -10.17 12.98
C ILE A 210 -0.93 -9.35 14.03
#